data_AF-A0A5C5VWC7-F1
#
_entry.id   AF-A0A5C5VWC7-F1
#
_cell.length_a   1.000
_cell.length_b   1.000
_cell.length_c   1.000
_cell.angle_alpha   90.00
_cell.angle_beta   90.00
_cell.angle_gamma   90.00
#
_symmetry.space_group_name_H-M   'P 1'
#
loop_
_entity.id
_entity.type
_entity.pdbx_description
1 polymer ?
#
loop_
_entity_poly.entity_id
_entity_poly.type
_entity_poly.pdbx_seq_one_letter_code
_entity_poly.pdbx_strand_id
1 'polypeptide(L)'
;MNRMEQMSGHLIETIEAIVASKEVKKFVVGITRNPRSRQGNYRYVDIPYFAALAFNLELPKARELERLVRKGISDHPKNKHRRQFDYQPGGGRSGDQCLYVAWW
;
A
#
# COMPACT_ATOMS: atom_id res chain seq x y z
N MET A 1 -1.66 19.93 14.67
CA MET A 1 -1.48 18.81 13.73
C MET A 1 -0.77 17.69 14.48
N ASN A 2 -1.45 16.56 14.69
CA ASN A 2 -0.90 15.48 15.50
C ASN A 2 0.08 14.63 14.66
N ARG A 3 1.09 14.04 15.29
CA ARG A 3 2.15 13.24 14.63
C ARG A 3 1.59 12.13 13.71
N MET A 4 0.41 11.61 14.04
CA MET A 4 -0.33 10.63 13.24
C MET A 4 -0.89 11.20 11.93
N GLU A 5 -1.38 12.45 11.94
CA GLU A 5 -1.89 13.12 10.74
C GLU A 5 -0.74 13.44 9.77
N GLN A 6 0.42 13.81 10.29
CA GLN A 6 1.65 14.00 9.51
C GLN A 6 2.14 12.70 8.87
N MET A 7 2.18 11.60 9.62
CA MET A 7 2.57 10.30 9.07
C MET A 7 1.60 9.82 7.99
N SER A 8 0.28 10.01 8.18
CA SER A 8 -0.69 9.69 7.12
C SER A 8 -0.54 10.60 5.91
N GLY A 9 -0.19 11.88 6.09
CA GLY A 9 0.04 12.83 5.00
C GLY A 9 1.18 12.39 4.08
N HIS A 10 2.37 12.11 4.64
CA HIS A 10 3.53 11.67 3.85
C HIS A 10 3.33 10.31 3.17
N LEU A 11 2.58 9.40 3.82
CA LEU A 11 2.19 8.13 3.22
C LEU A 11 1.30 8.34 1.99
N ILE A 12 0.29 9.20 2.11
CA ILE A 12 -0.61 9.55 1.02
C ILE A 12 0.16 10.24 -0.11
N GLU A 13 1.01 11.22 0.18
CA GLU A 13 1.86 11.91 -0.81
C GLU A 13 2.76 10.92 -1.58
N THR A 14 3.39 9.98 -0.87
CA THR A 14 4.24 8.95 -1.50
C THR A 14 3.44 8.08 -2.46
N ILE A 15 2.23 7.70 -2.05
CA ILE A 15 1.34 6.87 -2.85
C ILE A 15 0.77 7.65 -4.03
N GLU A 16 0.40 8.91 -3.84
CA GLU A 16 -0.03 9.81 -4.92
C GLU A 16 1.09 10.01 -5.95
N ALA A 17 2.35 10.12 -5.51
CA ALA A 17 3.50 10.20 -6.41
C ALA A 17 3.69 8.91 -7.23
N ILE A 18 3.61 7.73 -6.60
CA ILE A 18 3.64 6.43 -7.28
C ILE A 18 2.48 6.35 -8.29
N VAL A 19 1.29 6.75 -7.86
CA VAL A 19 0.07 6.76 -8.69
C VAL A 19 0.18 7.74 -9.84
N ALA A 20 0.81 8.90 -9.66
CA ALA A 20 0.93 9.92 -10.69
C ALA A 20 1.90 9.52 -11.81
N SER A 21 2.76 8.52 -11.57
CA SER A 21 3.67 7.99 -12.59
C SER A 21 2.90 7.34 -13.76
N LYS A 22 3.28 7.74 -14.98
CA LYS A 22 2.70 7.22 -16.24
C LYS A 22 3.03 5.75 -16.48
N GLU A 23 4.04 5.23 -15.80
CA GLU A 23 4.53 3.86 -15.94
C GLU A 23 3.68 2.87 -15.17
N VAL A 24 2.94 3.34 -14.15
CA VAL A 24 2.10 2.49 -13.31
C VAL A 24 0.76 2.20 -13.99
N LYS A 25 0.54 0.92 -14.32
CA LYS A 25 -0.69 0.37 -14.91
C LYS A 25 -1.54 -0.37 -13.87
N LYS A 26 -0.95 -0.94 -12.84
CA LYS A 26 -1.61 -1.67 -11.75
C LYS A 26 -0.87 -1.44 -10.44
N PHE A 27 -1.60 -1.56 -9.34
CA PHE A 27 -1.01 -1.51 -8.01
C PHE A 27 -1.80 -2.39 -7.04
N VAL A 28 -1.10 -2.85 -6.01
CA VAL A 28 -1.64 -3.63 -4.90
C VAL A 28 -1.27 -2.90 -3.63
N VAL A 29 -2.26 -2.67 -2.77
CA VAL A 29 -2.03 -2.24 -1.39
C VAL A 29 -2.49 -3.37 -0.50
N GLY A 30 -1.65 -3.75 0.44
CA GLY A 30 -1.96 -4.86 1.33
C GLY A 30 -1.24 -4.77 2.66
N ILE A 31 -1.59 -5.72 3.52
CA ILE A 31 -1.02 -5.86 4.85
C ILE A 31 -0.27 -7.19 4.93
N THR A 32 0.94 -7.18 5.46
CA THR A 32 1.78 -8.39 5.63
C THR A 32 2.53 -8.35 6.94
N ARG A 33 2.88 -9.51 7.50
CA ARG A 33 3.84 -9.60 8.61
C ARG A 33 5.28 -9.79 8.14
N ASN A 34 5.47 -10.11 6.85
CA ASN A 34 6.78 -10.36 6.27
C ASN A 34 6.87 -9.71 4.89
N PRO A 35 7.36 -8.47 4.78
CA PRO A 35 7.47 -7.76 3.52
C PRO A 35 8.49 -8.40 2.58
N ARG A 36 9.58 -9.00 3.09
CA ARG A 36 10.57 -9.71 2.27
C ARG A 36 9.96 -10.94 1.59
N SER A 37 9.25 -11.77 2.34
CA SER A 37 8.53 -12.92 1.77
C SER A 37 7.46 -12.46 0.78
N ARG A 38 6.71 -11.40 1.12
CA ARG A 38 5.68 -10.84 0.24
C ARG A 38 6.27 -10.31 -1.07
N GLN A 39 7.39 -9.58 -1.02
CA GLN A 39 8.13 -9.14 -2.20
C GLN A 39 8.59 -10.34 -3.06
N GLY A 40 9.03 -11.42 -2.42
CA GLY A 40 9.37 -12.68 -3.10
C GLY A 40 8.23 -13.27 -3.93
N ASN A 41 6.97 -13.12 -3.50
CA ASN A 41 5.80 -13.60 -4.24
C ASN A 41 5.58 -12.83 -5.56
N TYR A 42 6.10 -11.60 -5.67
CA TYR A 42 6.02 -10.79 -6.87
C TYR A 42 7.19 -11.02 -7.83
N ARG A 43 8.25 -11.73 -7.45
CA ARG A 43 9.42 -12.00 -8.31
C ARG A 43 9.10 -12.80 -9.58
N TYR A 44 8.04 -13.60 -9.56
CA TYR A 44 7.60 -14.42 -10.71
C TYR A 44 6.57 -13.72 -11.59
N VAL A 45 6.18 -12.52 -11.20
CA VAL A 45 5.37 -11.63 -12.01
C VAL A 45 6.35 -10.59 -12.55
N ASP A 46 6.17 -10.10 -13.78
CA ASP A 46 6.99 -9.01 -14.37
C ASP A 46 6.75 -7.67 -13.63
N ILE A 47 6.96 -7.66 -12.31
CA ILE A 47 6.57 -6.62 -11.36
C ILE A 47 7.79 -6.26 -10.51
N PRO A 48 8.54 -5.21 -10.86
CA PRO A 48 9.81 -4.91 -10.20
C PRO A 48 9.69 -4.06 -8.93
N TYR A 49 8.54 -3.41 -8.67
CA TYR A 49 8.46 -2.38 -7.63
C TYR A 49 7.60 -2.77 -6.43
N PHE A 50 8.21 -2.68 -5.25
CA PHE A 50 7.62 -2.99 -3.95
C PHE A 50 8.16 -2.01 -2.90
N ALA A 51 7.27 -1.42 -2.10
CA ALA A 51 7.64 -0.58 -0.98
C ALA A 51 6.84 -0.96 0.27
N ALA A 52 7.56 -1.18 1.37
CA ALA A 52 6.96 -1.26 2.69
C ALA A 52 6.81 0.16 3.23
N LEU A 53 5.58 0.54 3.56
CA LEU A 53 5.18 1.91 3.87
C LEU A 53 5.17 2.20 5.37
N ALA A 54 4.72 1.24 6.17
CA ALA A 54 4.66 1.34 7.62
C ALA A 54 4.86 -0.04 8.26
N PHE A 55 5.47 -0.09 9.44
CA PHE A 55 5.84 -1.32 10.16
C PHE A 55 5.33 -1.29 11.60
N ASN A 56 5.40 -2.44 12.28
CA ASN A 56 5.07 -2.60 13.69
C ASN A 56 3.66 -2.10 14.04
N LEU A 57 2.71 -2.28 13.11
CA LEU A 57 1.34 -1.87 13.29
C LEU A 57 0.53 -2.97 13.96
N GLU A 58 -0.40 -2.57 14.83
CA GLU A 58 -1.51 -3.44 15.20
C GLU A 58 -2.46 -3.63 14.01
N LEU A 59 -3.13 -4.78 13.94
CA LEU A 59 -4.03 -5.11 12.83
C LEU A 59 -5.15 -4.07 12.60
N PRO A 60 -5.84 -3.53 13.64
CA PRO A 60 -6.83 -2.49 13.44
C PRO A 60 -6.23 -1.24 12.79
N LYS A 61 -5.03 -0.83 13.23
CA LYS A 61 -4.35 0.35 12.69
C LYS A 61 -3.87 0.14 11.26
N ALA A 62 -3.33 -1.05 10.95
CA ALA A 62 -2.93 -1.41 9.60
C ALA A 62 -4.13 -1.38 8.64
N ARG A 63 -5.29 -1.90 9.05
CA ARG A 63 -6.54 -1.84 8.27
C ARG A 63 -7.04 -0.42 8.07
N GLU A 64 -6.94 0.42 9.10
CA GLU A 64 -7.30 1.83 8.98
C GLU A 64 -6.44 2.54 7.94
N LEU A 65 -5.11 2.40 8.03
CA LEU A 65 -4.17 3.00 7.09
C LEU A 65 -4.35 2.45 5.67
N GLU A 66 -4.52 1.14 5.51
CA GLU A 66 -4.86 0.51 4.23
C GLU A 66 -6.12 1.13 3.62
N ARG A 67 -7.19 1.29 4.41
CA ARG A 67 -8.44 1.91 3.94
C ARG A 67 -8.25 3.36 3.50
N LEU A 68 -7.50 4.15 4.26
CA LEU A 68 -7.20 5.55 3.93
C LEU A 68 -6.40 5.66 2.63
N VAL A 69 -5.37 4.81 2.48
CA VAL A 69 -4.56 4.72 1.27
C VAL A 69 -5.42 4.33 0.07
N ARG A 70 -6.24 3.28 0.20
CA ARG A 70 -7.16 2.86 -0.85
C ARG A 70 -8.08 3.97 -1.30
N LYS A 71 -8.66 4.69 -0.33
CA LYS A 71 -9.54 5.83 -0.63
C LYS A 71 -8.79 6.92 -1.39
N GLY A 72 -7.63 7.37 -0.91
CA GLY A 72 -6.84 8.42 -1.57
C GLY A 72 -6.46 8.06 -3.01
N ILE A 73 -6.07 6.80 -3.24
CA ILE A 73 -5.83 6.28 -4.57
C ILE A 73 -7.10 6.28 -5.43
N SER A 74 -8.21 5.72 -4.95
CA SER A 74 -9.46 5.62 -5.73
C SER A 74 -10.02 7.00 -6.08
N ASP A 75 -9.90 7.96 -5.18
CA ASP A 75 -10.39 9.33 -5.36
C ASP A 75 -9.45 10.16 -6.26
N HIS A 76 -8.22 9.68 -6.53
CA HIS A 76 -7.25 10.40 -7.34
C HIS A 76 -7.73 10.53 -8.81
N PRO A 77 -7.79 11.75 -9.39
CA PRO A 77 -8.42 12.00 -10.69
C PRO A 77 -7.80 11.23 -11.85
N LYS A 78 -6.52 10.83 -11.76
CA LYS A 78 -5.83 10.00 -12.77
C LYS A 78 -6.17 8.50 -12.70
N ASN A 79 -6.79 8.01 -11.62
CA ASN A 79 -7.08 6.58 -11.41
C ASN A 79 -8.48 6.15 -11.89
N LYS A 80 -9.34 7.09 -12.32
CA LYS A 80 -10.74 6.85 -12.70
C LYS A 80 -10.96 5.80 -13.81
N HIS A 81 -9.93 5.40 -14.56
CA HIS A 81 -10.07 4.55 -15.75
C HIS A 81 -9.05 3.42 -15.94
N ARG A 82 -8.07 3.20 -15.05
CA ARG A 82 -6.87 2.44 -15.50
C ARG A 82 -6.25 1.39 -14.61
N ARG A 83 -6.70 1.14 -13.39
CA ARG A 83 -5.89 0.30 -12.48
C ARG A 83 -6.70 -0.75 -11.76
N GLN A 84 -6.31 -2.01 -12.00
CA GLN A 84 -6.83 -3.16 -11.30
C GLN A 84 -6.25 -3.14 -9.88
N PHE A 85 -7.14 -3.19 -8.89
CA PHE A 85 -6.78 -3.17 -7.47
C PHE A 85 -7.00 -4.56 -6.89
N ASP A 86 -5.92 -5.28 -6.64
CA ASP A 86 -6.00 -6.55 -5.93
C ASP A 86 -5.84 -6.31 -4.42
N TYR A 87 -6.71 -6.94 -3.65
CA TYR A 87 -6.70 -6.91 -2.19
C TYR A 87 -6.06 -8.19 -1.66
N GLN A 88 -5.11 -8.06 -0.73
CA GLN A 88 -4.57 -9.21 -0.03
C GLN A 88 -4.68 -9.00 1.48
N PRO A 89 -5.62 -9.68 2.16
CA PRO A 89 -5.79 -9.55 3.59
C PRO A 89 -4.54 -10.06 4.33
N GLY A 90 -4.07 -9.28 5.30
CA GLY A 90 -3.07 -9.73 6.25
C GLY A 90 -3.64 -10.86 7.13
N GLY A 91 -2.92 -11.98 7.21
CA GLY A 91 -3.26 -13.09 8.09
C GLY A 91 -2.50 -13.00 9.41
N GLY A 92 -3.22 -12.85 10.53
CA GLY A 92 -2.69 -13.00 11.89
C GLY A 92 -3.25 -11.98 12.89
N ARG A 93 -3.55 -12.42 14.13
CA ARG A 93 -4.05 -11.58 15.23
C ARG A 93 -2.94 -10.79 15.96
N SER A 94 -1.67 -10.93 15.57
CA SER A 94 -0.55 -10.31 16.27
C SER A 94 -0.29 -8.87 15.81
N GLY A 95 0.29 -8.05 16.70
CA GLY A 95 1.11 -6.90 16.32
C GLY A 95 2.22 -7.33 15.36
N ASP A 96 2.88 -6.37 14.72
CA ASP A 96 3.89 -6.58 13.65
C ASP A 96 3.30 -6.68 12.24
N GLN A 97 2.19 -5.98 12.01
CA GLN A 97 1.69 -5.76 10.66
C GLN A 97 2.51 -4.68 9.95
N CYS A 98 2.66 -4.86 8.64
CA CYS A 98 3.30 -3.94 7.73
C CYS A 98 2.35 -3.61 6.58
N LEU A 99 2.12 -2.32 6.34
CA LEU A 99 1.43 -1.84 5.16
C LEU A 99 2.44 -1.78 4.02
N TYR A 100 2.08 -2.30 2.84
CA TYR A 100 2.92 -2.22 1.66
C TYR A 100 2.14 -1.79 0.43
N VAL A 101 2.87 -1.32 -0.58
CA VAL A 101 2.39 -1.10 -1.94
C VAL A 101 3.31 -1.80 -2.93
N ALA A 102 2.74 -2.47 -3.92
CA ALA A 102 3.44 -3.04 -5.07
C ALA A 102 2.81 -2.50 -6.35
N TRP A 103 3.59 -2.25 -7.41
CA TRP A 103 3.07 -1.61 -8.63
C TRP A 103 3.89 -1.93 -9.89
N TRP A 104 3.24 -1.83 -11.04
CA TRP A 104 3.79 -2.09 -12.39
C TRP A 104 2.87 -1.53 -13.49
#